data_AF-A0A2A9K5Q0-F1
#
_entry.id   AF-A0A2A9K5Q0-F1
#
_cell.length_a   1.000
_cell.length_b   1.000
_cell.length_c   1.000
_cell.angle_alpha   90.00
_cell.angle_beta   90.00
_cell.angle_gamma   90.00
#
_symmetry.space_group_name_H-M   'P 1'
#
loop_
_entity.id
_entity.type
_entity.pdbx_description
1 polymer ?
#
loop_
_entity_poly.entity_id
_entity_poly.type
_entity_poly.pdbx_seq_one_letter_code
_entity_poly.pdbx_strand_id
1 'polypeptide(L)'
;MAADIVAACIGATAAVGVAVAGYWFTKKREREAELRKEKLEHYKDFVASLSGIISGESTPDDQRAFSRSCNKLNLIAPQSVIGALQAFQEEIKVSNSARSNQGHDKLMSRLFYEMRKDLQITPKDKDPDFIFGLWASGVPSKKPK
;
A
#
# COMPACT_ATOMS: atom_id res chain seq x y z
N MET A 1 -7.73 -12.05 -58.02
CA MET A 1 -8.90 -12.78 -57.46
C MET A 1 -8.52 -13.62 -56.24
N ALA A 2 -7.78 -14.74 -56.38
CA ALA A 2 -7.46 -15.59 -55.22
C ALA A 2 -6.51 -14.91 -54.19
N ALA A 3 -5.48 -14.21 -54.66
CA ALA A 3 -4.54 -13.48 -53.79
C ALA A 3 -5.21 -12.33 -53.02
N ASP A 4 -6.16 -11.63 -53.64
CA ASP A 4 -6.90 -10.53 -53.03
C ASP A 4 -7.83 -11.01 -51.90
N ILE A 5 -8.47 -12.16 -52.09
CA ILE A 5 -9.31 -12.80 -51.06
C ILE A 5 -8.45 -13.25 -49.88
N VAL A 6 -7.30 -13.88 -50.13
CA VAL A 6 -6.38 -14.29 -49.06
C VAL A 6 -5.86 -13.08 -48.28
N ALA A 7 -5.46 -12.01 -48.97
CA ALA A 7 -5.01 -10.77 -48.33
C ALA A 7 -6.12 -10.13 -47.48
N ALA A 8 -7.36 -10.10 -47.98
CA ALA A 8 -8.51 -9.60 -47.25
C ALA A 8 -8.82 -10.44 -46.00
N CYS A 9 -8.74 -11.78 -46.10
CA CYS A 9 -8.91 -12.67 -44.95
C CYS A 9 -7.84 -12.43 -43.88
N ILE A 10 -6.56 -12.33 -44.28
CA ILE A 10 -5.45 -12.03 -43.37
C ILE A 10 -5.68 -10.69 -42.67
N GLY A 11 -6.01 -9.65 -43.43
CA GLY A 11 -6.30 -8.32 -42.90
C GLY A 11 -7.46 -8.32 -41.90
N ALA A 12 -8.55 -9.04 -42.21
CA ALA A 12 -9.68 -9.19 -41.31
C ALA A 12 -9.30 -9.91 -40.01
N THR A 13 -8.56 -11.03 -40.09
CA THR A 13 -8.08 -11.72 -38.88
C THR A 13 -7.11 -10.89 -38.05
N ALA A 14 -6.22 -10.13 -38.69
CA ALA A 14 -5.30 -9.23 -37.99
C ALA A 14 -6.06 -8.11 -37.28
N ALA A 15 -7.05 -7.49 -37.93
CA ALA A 15 -7.88 -6.45 -37.35
C ALA A 15 -8.66 -6.95 -36.12
N VAL A 16 -9.27 -8.14 -36.21
CA VAL A 16 -9.95 -8.78 -35.09
C VAL A 16 -8.98 -9.08 -33.96
N GLY A 17 -7.79 -9.61 -34.27
CA GLY A 17 -6.74 -9.89 -33.30
C GLY A 17 -6.30 -8.64 -32.52
N VAL A 18 -6.05 -7.54 -33.22
CA VAL A 18 -5.69 -6.25 -32.61
C VAL A 18 -6.82 -5.72 -31.72
N ALA A 19 -8.06 -5.80 -32.17
CA ALA A 19 -9.22 -5.35 -31.39
C ALA A 19 -9.38 -6.14 -30.08
N VAL A 20 -9.27 -7.47 -30.13
CA VAL A 20 -9.36 -8.35 -28.95
C VAL A 20 -8.22 -8.09 -27.98
N ALA A 21 -6.98 -8.01 -28.48
CA ALA A 21 -5.82 -7.70 -27.65
C ALA A 21 -5.96 -6.33 -26.98
N GLY A 22 -6.34 -5.30 -27.75
CA GLY A 22 -6.58 -3.95 -27.24
C GLY A 22 -7.63 -3.90 -26.13
N TYR A 23 -8.77 -4.55 -26.34
CA TYR A 23 -9.82 -4.66 -25.33
C TYR A 23 -9.32 -5.35 -24.05
N TRP A 24 -8.60 -6.46 -24.19
CA TRP A 24 -8.07 -7.21 -23.05
C TRP A 24 -7.04 -6.41 -22.25
N PHE A 25 -6.10 -5.74 -22.91
CA PHE A 25 -5.13 -4.86 -22.25
C PHE A 25 -5.79 -3.69 -21.54
N THR A 26 -6.81 -3.07 -22.14
CA THR A 26 -7.58 -1.99 -21.51
C THR A 26 -8.30 -2.48 -20.26
N LYS A 27 -9.06 -3.57 -20.36
CA LYS A 27 -9.73 -4.21 -19.20
C LYS A 27 -8.76 -4.60 -18.09
N LYS A 28 -7.59 -5.11 -18.44
CA LYS A 28 -6.55 -5.45 -17.45
C LYS A 28 -6.06 -4.21 -16.71
N ARG A 29 -5.78 -3.13 -17.43
CA ARG A 29 -5.34 -1.86 -16.83
C ARG A 29 -6.41 -1.22 -15.95
N GLU A 30 -7.69 -1.30 -16.34
CA GLU A 30 -8.82 -0.84 -15.53
C GLU A 30 -8.87 -1.58 -14.18
N ARG A 31 -8.83 -2.92 -14.20
CA ARG A 31 -8.84 -3.73 -12.97
C ARG A 31 -7.63 -3.45 -12.08
N GLU A 32 -6.45 -3.30 -12.66
CA GLU A 32 -5.26 -2.93 -11.89
C GLU A 32 -5.38 -1.53 -11.27
N ALA A 33 -6.00 -0.58 -11.97
CA ALA A 33 -6.25 0.76 -11.44
C ALA A 33 -7.29 0.75 -10.31
N GLU A 34 -8.36 -0.03 -10.44
CA GLU A 34 -9.36 -0.25 -9.39
C GLU A 34 -8.73 -0.87 -8.15
N LEU A 35 -7.94 -1.94 -8.32
CA LEU A 35 -7.23 -2.59 -7.21
C LEU A 35 -6.25 -1.63 -6.53
N ARG A 36 -5.50 -0.82 -7.30
CA ARG A 36 -4.60 0.20 -6.73
C ARG A 36 -5.37 1.26 -5.94
N LYS A 37 -6.55 1.66 -6.40
CA LYS A 37 -7.42 2.60 -5.69
C LYS A 37 -7.94 2.00 -4.38
N GLU A 38 -8.41 0.76 -4.40
CA GLU A 38 -8.87 0.06 -3.19
C GLU A 38 -7.75 -0.10 -2.15
N LYS A 39 -6.55 -0.54 -2.60
CA LYS A 39 -5.35 -0.59 -1.76
C LYS A 39 -5.01 0.75 -1.13
N LEU A 40 -5.08 1.83 -1.91
CA LEU A 40 -4.81 3.18 -1.43
C LEU A 40 -5.79 3.58 -0.30
N GLU A 41 -7.07 3.23 -0.41
CA GLU A 41 -8.03 3.50 0.67
C GLU A 41 -7.68 2.73 1.96
N HIS A 42 -7.31 1.45 1.85
CA HIS A 42 -6.85 0.68 3.02
C HIS A 42 -5.55 1.22 3.62
N TYR A 43 -4.61 1.69 2.80
CA TYR A 43 -3.40 2.33 3.29
C TYR A 43 -3.69 3.67 3.96
N LYS A 44 -4.61 4.49 3.44
CA LYS A 44 -5.05 5.73 4.12
C LYS A 44 -5.69 5.45 5.46
N ASP A 45 -6.59 4.46 5.53
CA ASP A 45 -7.20 3.98 6.78
C ASP A 45 -6.13 3.61 7.81
N PHE A 46 -5.11 2.86 7.38
CA PHE A 46 -3.99 2.49 8.23
C PHE A 46 -3.22 3.72 8.73
N VAL A 47 -2.81 4.62 7.84
CA VAL A 47 -2.07 5.84 8.21
C VAL A 47 -2.87 6.70 9.18
N ALA A 48 -4.17 6.88 8.94
CA ALA A 48 -5.05 7.63 9.84
C ALA A 48 -5.10 7.00 11.24
N SER A 49 -5.26 5.68 11.33
CA SER A 49 -5.27 4.97 12.61
C SER A 49 -3.91 4.99 13.32
N LEU A 50 -2.81 4.97 12.57
CA LEU A 50 -1.45 5.06 13.10
C LEU A 50 -1.18 6.44 13.71
N SER A 51 -1.62 7.51 13.04
CA SER A 51 -1.52 8.87 13.59
C SER A 51 -2.25 9.03 14.93
N GLY A 52 -3.36 8.30 15.15
CA GLY A 52 -4.13 8.36 16.41
C GLY A 52 -3.45 7.66 17.60
N ILE A 53 -2.49 6.76 17.35
CA ILE A 53 -1.74 6.09 18.43
C ILE A 53 -0.37 6.73 18.68
N ILE A 54 0.08 7.62 17.80
CA ILE A 54 1.34 8.36 17.93
C ILE A 54 1.10 9.62 18.78
N SER A 55 2.10 10.03 19.56
CA SER A 55 2.10 11.24 20.42
C SER A 55 1.51 11.10 21.84
N GLY A 56 1.25 9.88 22.32
CA GLY A 56 0.86 9.66 23.72
C GLY A 56 -0.58 10.07 24.06
N GLU A 57 -1.38 10.46 23.07
CA GLU A 57 -2.83 10.71 23.20
C GLU A 57 -3.66 9.45 22.88
N SER A 58 -3.03 8.28 22.81
CA SER A 58 -3.68 7.05 22.39
C SER A 58 -4.80 6.63 23.35
N THR A 59 -6.03 6.60 22.84
CA THR A 59 -7.17 6.01 23.54
C THR A 59 -7.27 4.50 23.25
N PRO A 60 -7.99 3.71 24.09
CA PRO A 60 -8.29 2.32 23.77
C PRO A 60 -9.01 2.14 22.43
N ASP A 61 -9.81 3.13 22.02
CA ASP A 61 -10.49 3.10 20.72
C ASP A 61 -9.53 3.30 19.55
N ASP A 62 -8.52 4.16 19.70
CA ASP A 62 -7.47 4.34 18.68
C ASP A 62 -6.65 3.05 18.50
N GLN A 63 -6.32 2.36 19.59
CA GLN A 63 -5.62 1.07 19.55
C GLN A 63 -6.45 -0.01 18.84
N ARG A 64 -7.78 -0.02 19.07
CA ARG A 64 -8.70 -0.92 18.36
C ARG A 64 -8.79 -0.56 16.88
N ALA A 65 -8.85 0.72 16.54
CA ALA A 65 -8.88 1.20 15.16
C ALA A 65 -7.59 0.80 14.42
N PHE A 66 -6.43 0.98 15.04
CA PHE A 66 -5.14 0.53 14.52
C PHE A 66 -5.07 -0.99 14.33
N SER A 67 -5.55 -1.77 15.29
CA SER A 67 -5.59 -3.23 15.16
C SER A 67 -6.50 -3.68 14.01
N ARG A 68 -7.66 -3.03 13.84
CA ARG A 68 -8.59 -3.29 12.73
C ARG A 68 -7.98 -2.93 11.37
N SER A 69 -7.29 -1.79 11.26
CA SER A 69 -6.65 -1.38 10.01
C SER A 69 -5.51 -2.35 9.64
N CYS A 70 -4.69 -2.78 10.60
CA CYS A 70 -3.67 -3.82 10.39
C CYS A 70 -4.28 -5.13 9.88
N ASN A 71 -5.40 -5.58 10.46
CA ASN A 71 -6.08 -6.80 10.03
C ASN A 71 -6.65 -6.68 8.60
N LYS A 72 -7.16 -5.50 8.21
CA LYS A 72 -7.57 -5.25 6.82
C LYS A 72 -6.38 -5.38 5.86
N LEU A 73 -5.21 -4.87 6.23
CA LEU A 73 -4.01 -4.95 5.38
C LEU A 73 -3.58 -6.40 5.12
N ASN A 74 -3.72 -7.31 6.09
CA ASN A 74 -3.40 -8.73 5.89
C ASN A 74 -4.20 -9.39 4.76
N LEU A 75 -5.37 -8.85 4.40
CA LEU A 75 -6.21 -9.40 3.34
C LEU A 75 -5.82 -8.91 1.93
N ILE A 76 -5.41 -7.63 1.81
CA ILE A 76 -5.28 -6.94 0.52
C ILE A 76 -3.83 -6.62 0.13
N ALA A 77 -2.94 -6.50 1.13
CA ALA A 77 -1.56 -6.08 0.90
C ALA A 77 -0.71 -7.26 0.39
N PRO A 78 0.31 -7.00 -0.44
CA PRO A 78 1.25 -8.05 -0.86
C PRO A 78 2.12 -8.51 0.31
N GLN A 79 2.72 -9.70 0.17
CA GLN A 79 3.56 -10.31 1.21
C GLN A 79 4.71 -9.41 1.69
N SER A 80 5.28 -8.57 0.82
CA SER A 80 6.36 -7.65 1.23
C SER A 80 5.90 -6.59 2.22
N VAL A 81 4.68 -6.06 2.03
CA VAL A 81 4.05 -5.11 2.96
C VAL A 81 3.66 -5.83 4.25
N ILE A 82 3.10 -7.04 4.17
CA ILE A 82 2.74 -7.84 5.36
C ILE A 82 3.98 -8.13 6.21
N GLY A 83 5.10 -8.55 5.58
CA GLY A 83 6.35 -8.80 6.29
C GLY A 83 6.90 -7.54 6.99
N ALA A 84 6.85 -6.40 6.31
CA ALA A 84 7.26 -5.13 6.92
C ALA A 84 6.32 -4.70 8.07
N LEU A 85 5.01 -4.94 7.92
CA LEU A 85 4.01 -4.64 8.95
C LEU A 85 4.24 -5.48 10.20
N GLN A 86 4.49 -6.78 10.03
CA GLN A 86 4.77 -7.70 11.14
C GLN A 86 6.06 -7.31 11.86
N ALA A 87 7.12 -6.96 11.12
CA ALA A 87 8.37 -6.50 11.72
C ALA A 87 8.17 -5.21 12.54
N PHE A 88 7.40 -4.25 12.01
CA PHE A 88 7.04 -3.04 12.74
C PHE A 88 6.19 -3.33 13.99
N GLN A 89 5.20 -4.23 13.88
CA GLN A 89 4.38 -4.66 15.02
C GLN A 89 5.22 -5.28 16.13
N GLU A 90 6.24 -6.07 15.80
CA GLU A 90 7.13 -6.69 16.78
C GLU A 90 8.02 -5.68 17.49
N GLU A 91 8.42 -4.61 16.81
CA GLU A 91 9.12 -3.50 17.43
C GLU A 91 8.21 -2.70 18.37
N ILE A 92 6.92 -2.50 18.07
CA ILE A 92 6.06 -1.68 18.92
C ILE A 92 5.34 -2.45 20.04
N LYS A 93 5.35 -3.79 20.00
CA LYS A 93 4.70 -4.64 21.00
C LYS A 93 5.17 -4.32 22.43
N VAL A 94 4.22 -4.28 23.36
CA VAL A 94 4.49 -4.02 24.79
C VAL A 94 5.47 -5.03 25.40
N SER A 95 5.40 -6.29 24.94
CA SER A 95 6.27 -7.38 25.39
C SER A 95 7.71 -7.28 24.89
N ASN A 96 7.99 -6.45 23.89
CA ASN A 96 9.35 -6.22 23.45
C ASN A 96 10.05 -5.28 24.45
N SER A 97 11.08 -5.78 25.13
CA SER A 97 11.87 -4.98 26.08
C SER A 97 13.05 -4.25 25.40
N ALA A 98 13.37 -4.61 24.15
CA ALA A 98 14.50 -4.08 23.38
C ALA A 98 14.09 -2.95 22.41
N ARG A 99 12.91 -2.36 22.62
CA ARG A 99 12.36 -1.31 21.75
C ARG A 99 13.26 -0.10 21.70
N SER A 100 13.43 0.46 20.52
CA SER A 100 14.25 1.65 20.31
C SER A 100 13.57 2.60 19.33
N ASN A 101 13.73 3.92 19.54
CA ASN A 101 13.20 4.92 18.61
C ASN A 101 13.84 4.76 17.22
N GLN A 102 15.12 4.42 17.15
CA GLN A 102 15.81 4.16 15.88
C GLN A 102 15.25 2.92 15.15
N GLY A 103 14.97 1.84 15.89
CA GLY A 103 14.34 0.62 15.35
C GLY A 103 12.93 0.90 14.86
N HIS A 104 12.14 1.63 15.66
CA HIS A 104 10.81 2.11 15.30
C HIS A 104 10.83 2.88 13.97
N ASP A 105 11.66 3.93 13.87
CA ASP A 105 11.67 4.81 12.70
C ASP A 105 12.18 4.10 11.45
N LYS A 106 13.16 3.20 11.60
CA LYS A 106 13.67 2.37 10.50
C LYS A 106 12.61 1.41 9.98
N LEU A 107 11.91 0.71 10.87
CA LEU A 107 10.87 -0.26 10.48
C LEU A 107 9.62 0.43 9.94
N MET A 108 9.25 1.58 10.50
CA MET A 108 8.19 2.43 9.96
C MET A 108 8.54 2.91 8.56
N SER A 109 9.76 3.42 8.34
CA SER A 109 10.22 3.82 7.01
C SER A 109 10.18 2.66 6.01
N ARG A 110 10.60 1.46 6.44
CA ARG A 110 10.52 0.25 5.62
C ARG A 110 9.09 -0.11 5.23
N LEU A 111 8.15 -0.02 6.17
CA LEU A 111 6.73 -0.31 5.92
C LEU A 111 6.15 0.65 4.87
N PHE A 112 6.39 1.95 5.03
CA PHE A 112 5.90 2.96 4.07
C PHE A 112 6.56 2.83 2.70
N TYR A 113 7.84 2.45 2.65
CA TYR A 113 8.52 2.14 1.39
C TYR A 113 7.80 1.00 0.64
N GLU A 114 7.51 -0.12 1.31
CA GLU A 114 6.82 -1.25 0.66
C GLU A 114 5.40 -0.90 0.23
N MET A 115 4.67 -0.08 1.01
CA MET A 115 3.34 0.41 0.61
C MET A 115 3.39 1.29 -0.64
N ARG A 116 4.32 2.25 -0.70
CA ARG A 116 4.50 3.14 -1.86
C ARG A 116 4.96 2.38 -3.10
N LYS A 117 5.80 1.36 -2.91
CA LYS A 117 6.22 0.43 -3.96
C LYS A 117 5.04 -0.39 -4.50
N ASP A 118 4.17 -0.90 -3.64
CA ASP A 118 2.95 -1.63 -4.04
C ASP A 118 1.97 -0.73 -4.81
N LEU A 119 1.86 0.54 -4.41
CA LEU A 119 1.07 1.55 -5.13
C LEU A 119 1.70 2.01 -6.46
N GLN A 120 2.93 1.59 -6.76
CA GLN A 120 3.67 2.00 -7.96
C GLN A 120 3.86 3.51 -8.07
N ILE A 121 4.09 4.19 -6.94
CA ILE A 121 4.33 5.64 -6.92
C ILE A 121 5.56 5.98 -7.79
N THR A 122 5.41 7.03 -8.59
CA THR A 122 6.45 7.54 -9.49
C THR A 122 6.80 8.98 -9.09
N PRO A 123 8.08 9.36 -9.02
CA PRO A 123 9.28 8.53 -9.23
C PRO A 123 9.43 7.43 -8.17
N LYS A 124 10.10 6.33 -8.55
CA LYS A 124 10.35 5.21 -7.64
C LYS A 124 11.28 5.66 -6.51
N ASP A 125 10.88 5.37 -5.27
CA ASP A 125 11.73 5.60 -4.10
C ASP A 125 12.93 4.63 -4.12
N LYS A 126 14.07 5.08 -3.57
CA LYS A 126 15.28 4.25 -3.43
C LYS A 126 15.36 3.70 -2.00
N ASP A 127 15.52 2.40 -1.89
CA ASP A 127 15.86 1.70 -0.65
C ASP A 127 17.39 1.63 -0.58
N PRO A 128 18.08 2.07 0.50
CA PRO A 128 17.59 2.32 1.88
C PRO A 128 17.40 3.79 2.28
N ASP A 129 17.55 4.75 1.36
CA ASP A 129 17.55 6.20 1.67
C ASP A 129 16.17 6.76 2.03
N PHE A 130 15.10 5.97 1.89
CA PHE A 130 13.75 6.39 2.20
C PHE A 130 13.55 6.54 3.70
N ILE A 131 13.41 7.79 4.15
CA ILE A 131 13.08 8.14 5.54
C ILE A 131 11.65 8.65 5.58
N PHE A 132 10.87 8.09 6.50
CA PHE A 132 9.49 8.49 6.72
C PHE A 132 9.28 9.01 8.13
N GLY A 133 8.49 10.08 8.26
CA GLY A 133 8.10 10.66 9.54
C GLY A 133 6.64 11.09 9.52
N LEU A 134 5.89 10.72 10.56
CA LEU A 134 4.54 11.22 10.78
C LEU A 134 4.59 12.52 11.56
N TRP A 135 3.73 13.44 11.18
CA TRP A 135 3.60 14.73 11.83
C TRP A 135 2.59 14.61 12.97
N ALA A 136 3.04 14.92 14.18
CA ALA A 136 2.15 15.12 15.32
C ALA A 136 1.48 16.50 15.22
N SER A 137 0.27 16.63 15.77
CA SER A 137 -0.48 17.91 15.78
C SER A 137 0.21 19.01 16.60
N GLY A 138 1.16 18.64 17.48
CA GLY A 138 1.81 19.56 18.42
C GLY A 138 0.90 20.06 19.54
N VAL A 139 -0.35 19.55 19.61
CA VAL A 139 -1.28 19.85 20.70
C VAL A 139 -0.83 19.08 21.95
N PRO A 140 -0.74 19.72 23.13
CA PRO A 140 -0.33 19.03 24.34
C PRO A 140 -1.40 18.03 24.77
N SER A 141 -0.98 16.78 25.03
CA SER A 141 -1.87 15.75 25.56
C SER A 141 -2.56 16.23 26.83
N LYS A 142 -3.90 16.16 26.85
CA LYS A 142 -4.66 16.37 28.09
C LYS A 142 -4.19 15.31 29.08
N LYS A 143 -3.45 15.72 30.13
CA LYS A 143 -3.16 14.84 31.25
C LYS A 143 -4.48 14.25 31.76
N PRO A 144 -4.57 12.93 31.99
CA PRO A 144 -5.72 12.37 32.68
C PRO A 144 -5.83 13.05 34.05
N LYS A 145 -7.04 13.53 34.38
CA LYS A 145 -7.39 13.99 35.72
C LYS A 145 -7.42 12.83 36.68
#